data_AF-A0A429X2V2-F1
#
_entry.id   AF-A0A429X2V2-F1
#
_cell.length_a   1.000
_cell.length_b   1.000
_cell.length_c   1.000
_cell.angle_alpha   90.00
_cell.angle_beta   90.00
_cell.angle_gamma   90.00
#
_symmetry.space_group_name_H-M   'P 1'
#
loop_
_entity.id
_entity.type
_entity.pdbx_description
1 polymer ?
#
loop_
_entity_poly.entity_id
_entity_poly.type
_entity_poly.pdbx_seq_one_letter_code
_entity_poly.pdbx_strand_id
1 'polypeptide(L)'
;MAVTGVTLSPKTSSAEAGTAGTRQLTATVAPTNATNKSVSYAIVPTTNGLSVNASGLISWNEDVPAGTYTTTVTTADGAKKDTHVLTLAEPEPDPPPEGE
;
A
#
# COMPACT_ATOMS: atom_id res chain seq x y z
N MET A 1 12.64 21.03 -13.36
CA MET A 1 12.97 20.89 -11.91
C MET A 1 13.00 19.41 -11.56
N ALA A 2 14.08 18.98 -10.90
CA ALA A 2 14.24 17.59 -10.47
C ALA A 2 13.42 17.32 -9.20
N VAL A 3 12.97 16.08 -9.05
CA VAL A 3 12.32 15.62 -7.82
C VAL A 3 13.37 15.47 -6.72
N THR A 4 13.20 16.17 -5.60
CA THR A 4 14.12 16.11 -4.45
C THR A 4 13.67 15.12 -3.40
N GLY A 5 12.39 14.74 -3.38
CA GLY A 5 11.86 13.77 -2.44
C GLY A 5 10.51 13.20 -2.88
N VAL A 6 10.22 11.99 -2.43
CA VAL A 6 8.88 11.39 -2.45
C VAL A 6 8.59 10.85 -1.08
N THR A 7 7.39 11.07 -0.58
CA THR A 7 6.92 10.53 0.70
C THR A 7 5.57 9.88 0.51
N LEU A 8 5.40 8.67 1.04
CA LEU A 8 4.16 7.92 0.95
C LEU A 8 3.41 7.97 2.30
N SER A 9 2.13 8.28 2.24
CA SER A 9 1.24 8.36 3.40
C SER A 9 -0.07 7.63 3.13
N PRO A 10 -0.55 6.76 4.06
CA PRO A 10 0.11 6.36 5.30
C PRO A 10 1.34 5.46 5.05
N LYS A 11 2.23 5.35 6.05
CA LYS A 11 3.41 4.47 6.00
C LYS A 11 3.10 3.00 6.27
N THR A 12 2.08 2.76 7.08
CA THR A 12 1.61 1.41 7.40
C THR A 12 0.09 1.38 7.33
N SER A 13 -0.48 0.20 7.09
CA SER A 13 -1.92 -0.01 7.10
C SER A 13 -2.23 -1.43 7.53
N SER A 14 -3.38 -1.60 8.17
CA SER A 14 -3.90 -2.89 8.59
C SER A 14 -5.29 -3.09 7.99
N ALA A 15 -5.59 -4.31 7.57
CA ALA A 15 -6.92 -4.72 7.11
C ALA A 15 -7.14 -6.21 7.40
N GLU A 16 -8.38 -6.65 7.27
CA GLU A 16 -8.77 -8.04 7.46
C GLU A 16 -8.45 -8.84 6.19
N ALA A 17 -7.69 -9.92 6.35
CA ALA A 17 -7.46 -10.91 5.31
C ALA A 17 -8.75 -11.64 5.00
N GLY A 18 -8.86 -12.23 3.80
CA GLY A 18 -10.09 -12.94 3.45
C GLY A 18 -11.27 -12.04 3.09
N THR A 19 -11.05 -10.72 2.92
CA THR A 19 -12.11 -9.78 2.51
C THR A 19 -11.64 -8.89 1.36
N ALA A 20 -12.56 -8.49 0.49
CA ALA A 20 -12.27 -7.52 -0.53
C ALA A 20 -12.16 -6.11 0.06
N GLY A 21 -11.09 -5.40 -0.27
CA GLY A 21 -10.81 -4.08 0.28
C GLY A 21 -9.97 -3.22 -0.65
N THR A 22 -9.93 -1.92 -0.36
CA THR A 22 -9.07 -0.98 -1.07
C THR A 22 -8.36 -0.04 -0.10
N ARG A 23 -7.15 0.37 -0.46
CA ARG A 23 -6.34 1.33 0.29
C ARG A 23 -5.79 2.39 -0.64
N GLN A 24 -6.21 3.63 -0.42
CA GLN A 24 -5.63 4.77 -1.10
C GLN A 24 -4.33 5.18 -0.41
N LEU A 25 -3.24 5.19 -1.17
CA LEU A 25 -1.98 5.79 -0.77
C LEU A 25 -1.84 7.17 -1.39
N THR A 26 -1.24 8.09 -0.65
CA THR A 26 -0.94 9.45 -1.08
C THR A 26 0.56 9.61 -1.19
N ALA A 27 1.07 9.69 -2.43
CA ALA A 27 2.46 10.05 -2.68
C ALA A 27 2.60 11.57 -2.83
N THR A 28 3.36 12.19 -1.94
CA THR A 28 3.69 13.61 -2.00
C THR A 28 5.09 13.76 -2.58
N VAL A 29 5.20 14.45 -3.73
CA VAL A 29 6.45 14.71 -4.42
C VAL A 29 6.92 16.14 -4.14
N ALA A 30 8.17 16.28 -3.67
CA ALA A 30 8.80 17.57 -3.41
C ALA A 30 9.94 17.84 -4.42
N PRO A 31 10.16 19.10 -4.85
CA PRO A 31 9.27 20.25 -4.64
C PRO A 31 7.97 20.12 -5.43
N THR A 32 6.89 20.80 -5.01
CA THR A 32 5.59 20.78 -5.70
C THR A 32 5.66 21.28 -7.15
N ASN A 33 6.73 21.97 -7.54
CA ASN A 33 6.98 22.40 -8.91
C ASN A 33 7.87 21.42 -9.71
N ALA A 34 8.00 20.17 -9.26
CA ALA A 34 8.68 19.12 -10.03
C ALA A 34 8.01 18.95 -11.40
N THR A 35 8.83 18.92 -12.45
CA THR A 35 8.35 18.81 -13.85
C THR A 35 7.77 17.43 -14.14
N ASN A 36 8.26 16.40 -13.45
CA ASN A 36 7.81 15.03 -13.61
C ASN A 36 7.37 14.47 -12.26
N LYS A 37 6.07 14.55 -11.98
CA LYS A 37 5.44 14.01 -10.76
C LYS A 37 4.99 12.56 -10.93
N SER A 38 5.34 11.94 -12.05
CA SER A 38 5.02 10.54 -12.27
C SER A 38 5.77 9.68 -11.26
N VAL A 39 5.05 8.75 -10.66
CA VAL A 39 5.57 7.77 -9.70
C VAL A 39 5.08 6.40 -10.12
N SER A 40 5.88 5.38 -9.86
CA SER A 40 5.54 3.98 -10.10
C SER A 40 5.42 3.26 -8.76
N TYR A 41 4.39 2.43 -8.65
CA TYR A 41 4.13 1.62 -7.46
C TYR A 41 4.39 0.16 -7.78
N ALA A 42 5.02 -0.54 -6.85
CA ALA A 42 5.25 -1.98 -6.92
C ALA A 42 4.91 -2.56 -5.56
N ILE A 43 4.12 -3.64 -5.52
CA ILE A 43 3.74 -4.31 -4.28
C ILE A 43 4.38 -5.71 -4.23
N VAL A 44 4.89 -6.10 -3.07
CA VAL A 44 5.57 -7.39 -2.87
C VAL A 44 5.22 -7.98 -1.50
N PRO A 45 4.89 -9.28 -1.41
CA PRO A 45 4.72 -10.23 -2.52
C PRO A 45 3.48 -9.90 -3.37
N THR A 46 3.54 -10.17 -4.68
CA THR A 46 2.37 -10.08 -5.56
C THR A 46 1.52 -11.32 -5.40
N THR A 47 0.31 -11.16 -4.87
CA THR A 47 -0.68 -12.23 -4.70
C THR A 47 -1.79 -12.08 -5.74
N ASN A 48 -2.38 -13.20 -6.17
CA ASN A 48 -3.56 -13.16 -7.02
C ASN A 48 -4.71 -12.44 -6.29
N GLY A 49 -5.25 -11.40 -6.93
CA GLY A 49 -6.28 -10.54 -6.32
C GLY A 49 -5.74 -9.31 -5.59
N LEU A 50 -4.42 -9.22 -5.34
CA LEU A 50 -3.75 -8.01 -4.86
C LEU A 50 -3.18 -7.23 -6.04
N SER A 51 -3.55 -5.96 -6.17
CA SER A 51 -3.06 -5.08 -7.23
C SER A 51 -2.90 -3.66 -6.72
N VAL A 52 -1.95 -2.91 -7.29
CA VAL A 52 -1.76 -1.49 -6.98
C VAL A 52 -1.79 -0.68 -8.28
N ASN A 53 -2.58 0.39 -8.28
CA ASN A 53 -2.73 1.27 -9.44
C ASN A 53 -1.67 2.40 -9.43
N ALA A 54 -1.47 3.05 -10.57
CA ALA A 54 -0.55 4.18 -10.73
C ALA A 54 -0.92 5.42 -9.89
N SER A 55 -2.15 5.48 -9.37
CA SER A 55 -2.57 6.50 -8.40
C SER A 55 -2.26 6.12 -6.95
N GLY A 56 -1.60 4.99 -6.68
CA GLY A 56 -1.37 4.47 -5.33
C GLY A 56 -2.60 3.84 -4.70
N LEU A 57 -3.62 3.50 -5.48
CA LEU A 57 -4.79 2.75 -4.98
C LEU A 57 -4.45 1.25 -4.99
N ILE A 58 -4.30 0.68 -3.80
CA ILE A 58 -4.16 -0.77 -3.61
C ILE A 58 -5.58 -1.36 -3.55
N SER A 59 -5.80 -2.46 -4.23
CA SER A 59 -7.03 -3.26 -4.18
C SER A 59 -6.66 -4.71 -3.90
N TRP A 60 -7.34 -5.33 -2.94
CA TRP A 60 -7.22 -6.76 -2.66
C TRP A 60 -8.62 -7.39 -2.64
N ASN A 61 -8.68 -8.69 -2.92
CA ASN A 61 -9.88 -9.49 -2.80
C ASN A 61 -9.81 -10.44 -1.58
N GLU A 62 -10.86 -11.23 -1.40
CA GLU A 62 -10.94 -12.25 -0.36
C GLU A 62 -9.99 -13.44 -0.54
N ASP A 63 -9.43 -13.67 -1.73
CA ASP A 63 -8.40 -14.69 -1.92
C ASP A 63 -7.04 -14.30 -1.34
N VAL A 64 -6.87 -13.03 -0.93
CA VAL A 64 -5.60 -12.56 -0.40
C VAL A 64 -5.44 -13.04 1.04
N PRO A 65 -4.46 -13.93 1.32
CA PRO A 65 -4.25 -14.45 2.66
C PRO A 65 -3.65 -13.40 3.57
N ALA A 66 -3.77 -13.65 4.88
CA ALA A 66 -3.10 -12.86 5.90
C ALA A 66 -1.59 -12.88 5.67
N GLY A 67 -0.97 -11.73 5.86
CA GLY A 67 0.43 -11.54 5.51
C GLY A 67 0.81 -10.07 5.47
N THR A 68 2.09 -9.84 5.20
CA THR A 68 2.65 -8.50 5.10
C THR A 68 3.01 -8.20 3.66
N TYR A 69 2.41 -7.16 3.11
CA TYR A 69 2.57 -6.70 1.75
C TYR A 69 3.24 -5.33 1.75
N THR A 70 4.44 -5.26 1.20
CA THR A 70 5.21 -4.02 1.10
C THR A 70 5.01 -3.37 -0.25
N THR A 71 4.44 -2.16 -0.26
CA THR A 71 4.31 -1.33 -1.45
C THR A 71 5.46 -0.34 -1.53
N THR A 72 6.27 -0.43 -2.56
CA THR A 72 7.36 0.50 -2.85
C THR A 72 6.90 1.50 -3.91
N VAL A 73 6.99 2.78 -3.60
CA VAL A 73 6.84 3.85 -4.59
C VAL A 73 8.21 4.31 -5.05
N THR A 74 8.39 4.47 -6.35
CA THR A 74 9.61 4.99 -6.97
C THR A 74 9.24 6.17 -7.86
N THR A 75 9.96 7.28 -7.76
CA THR A 75 9.76 8.41 -8.68
C THR A 75 10.14 8.03 -10.10
N ALA A 76 9.54 8.65 -11.12
CA ALA A 76 9.86 8.36 -12.52
C ALA A 76 11.34 8.59 -12.87
N ASP A 77 12.01 9.47 -12.11
CA ASP A 77 13.46 9.71 -12.22
C ASP A 77 14.30 8.54 -11.66
N GLY A 78 13.71 7.61 -10.92
CA GLY A 78 14.38 6.50 -10.24
C GLY A 78 15.18 6.90 -9.00
N ALA A 79 15.40 8.20 -8.79
CA ALA A 79 16.29 8.73 -7.76
C ALA A 79 15.72 8.75 -6.34
N LYS A 80 14.40 8.62 -6.14
CA LYS A 80 13.75 8.67 -4.84
C LYS A 80 12.75 7.54 -4.70
N LYS A 81 12.76 6.90 -3.54
CA LYS A 81 11.92 5.75 -3.22
C LYS A 81 11.36 5.89 -1.82
N ASP A 82 10.15 5.41 -1.63
CA ASP A 82 9.49 5.34 -0.34
C ASP A 82 8.69 4.02 -0.25
N THR A 83 8.36 3.59 0.96
CA THR A 83 7.76 2.27 1.20
C THR A 83 6.59 2.38 2.15
N HIS A 84 5.55 1.60 1.85
CA HIS A 84 4.36 1.40 2.63
C HIS A 84 4.22 -0.08 3.00
N VAL A 85 3.76 -0.38 4.21
CA VAL A 85 3.53 -1.75 4.68
C VAL A 85 2.05 -1.97 4.95
N LEU A 86 1.43 -2.84 4.17
CA LEU A 86 0.07 -3.33 4.36
C LEU A 86 0.12 -4.67 5.10
N THR A 87 -0.48 -4.73 6.27
CA THR A 87 -0.63 -5.95 7.05
C THR A 87 -2.07 -6.44 6.93
N LEU A 88 -2.26 -7.62 6.37
CA LEU A 88 -3.53 -8.32 6.41
C LEU A 88 -3.48 -9.28 7.59
N ALA A 89 -4.33 -9.05 8.59
CA ALA A 89 -4.51 -9.96 9.71
C ALA A 89 -5.76 -10.80 9.44
N GLU A 90 -5.72 -12.09 9.80
CA GLU A 90 -6.97 -12.85 9.86
C GLU A 90 -7.95 -12.13 10.79
N PRO A 91 -9.26 -12.09 10.44
CA PRO A 91 -10.26 -11.58 11.37
C PRO A 91 -10.10 -12.37 12.67
N GLU A 92 -9.93 -11.68 13.79
CA GLU A 92 -9.83 -12.34 15.08
C GLU A 92 -11.08 -13.21 15.23
N PRO A 93 -10.96 -14.54 15.44
CA PRO A 93 -12.13 -15.35 15.69
C PRO A 93 -12.81 -14.76 16.93
N ASP A 94 -14.10 -14.45 16.79
CA ASP A 94 -14.94 -13.88 17.85
C ASP A 94 -14.58 -14.57 19.18
N PRO A 95 -14.20 -13.82 20.24
CA PRO A 95 -13.91 -14.45 21.52
C PRO A 95 -15.12 -15.31 21.88
N PRO A 96 -14.92 -16.58 22.29
CA PRO A 96 -16.03 -17.43 22.67
C PRO A 96 -16.89 -16.65 23.68
N PRO A 97 -18.23 -16.67 23.54
CA PRO A 97 -19.08 -15.91 24.45
C PRO A 97 -18.67 -16.28 25.88
N GLU A 98 -18.27 -15.28 26.67
CA GLU A 98 -18.03 -15.45 28.10
C GLU A 98 -19.34 -15.95 28.70
N GLY A 99 -19.43 -17.27 28.85
CA GLY A 99 -20.48 -17.94 29.56
C GLY A 99 -20.00 -18.20 30.97
N GLU A 100 -20.36 -17.31 31.89
CA GLU A 100 -20.63 -17.63 33.30
C GLU A 100 -21.90 -16.91 33.76
#